data_AF-A0A0D2XU81-F1
#
_entry.id   AF-A0A0D2XU81-F1
#
_cell.length_a   1.000
_cell.length_b   1.000
_cell.length_c   1.000
_cell.angle_alpha   90.00
_cell.angle_beta   90.00
_cell.angle_gamma   90.00
#
_symmetry.space_group_name_H-M   'P 1'
#
loop_
_entity.id
_entity.type
_entity.pdbx_description
1 polymer ?
#
loop_
_entity_poly.entity_id
_entity_poly.type
_entity_poly.pdbx_seq_one_letter_code
_entity_poly.pdbx_strand_id
1 'polypeptide(L)'
;MTAVSENIAGEMIACDGPHNGWRRFVLPMADRDELVMDAVLAVSLFHGPQAPHDQPATDRPEQDHYARAIQGLQKRSQLGDCDRADQHSILLTILLLLTAVMVNGSSDFPILFNMLQSAIDAIGGDMGLGSGGIAEFLVRQIRKLKVYAAPLLSEDAGINIISSEAEVDKMFECLNHCVQNNPQHSKSLELVPGLVRQACEIYLNQVAFDSHTPVTPQVRARRVVESIRRVQRFIDTFEAFPENAPGKQNLTMGLGTLRKIWARKPDERWTVLLPQPKIFVM
;
A
#
# COMPACT_ATOMS: atom_id res chain seq x y z
N MET A 1 -9.08 12.32 14.42
CA MET A 1 -8.38 11.21 15.10
C MET A 1 -9.22 9.93 15.20
N THR A 2 -10.48 9.99 15.68
CA THR A 2 -11.37 8.82 15.80
C THR A 2 -11.54 8.04 14.49
N ALA A 3 -11.76 8.73 13.37
CA ALA A 3 -11.87 8.10 12.05
C ALA A 3 -10.60 7.31 11.64
N VAL A 4 -9.40 7.84 11.90
CA VAL A 4 -8.16 7.11 11.64
C VAL A 4 -8.03 5.89 12.54
N SER A 5 -8.36 6.02 13.81
CA SER A 5 -8.27 4.92 14.78
C SER A 5 -9.24 3.78 14.47
N GLU A 6 -10.48 4.10 14.13
CA GLU A 6 -11.57 3.14 14.02
C GLU A 6 -11.71 2.58 12.61
N ASN A 7 -11.55 3.42 11.57
CA ASN A 7 -11.88 3.04 10.20
C ASN A 7 -10.65 2.81 9.30
N ILE A 8 -9.51 3.44 9.60
CA ILE A 8 -8.33 3.36 8.73
C ILE A 8 -7.30 2.40 9.31
N ALA A 9 -6.98 2.52 10.60
CA ALA A 9 -5.91 1.74 11.20
C ALA A 9 -6.12 0.22 11.09
N GLY A 10 -7.37 -0.25 11.21
CA GLY A 10 -7.71 -1.67 11.08
C GLY A 10 -7.49 -2.20 9.66
N GLU A 11 -7.73 -1.38 8.63
CA GLU A 11 -7.54 -1.73 7.22
C GLU A 11 -6.07 -1.76 6.80
N MET A 12 -5.20 -1.08 7.57
CA MET A 12 -3.78 -0.95 7.26
C MET A 12 -2.93 -2.14 7.77
N ILE A 13 -3.53 -3.12 8.44
CA ILE A 13 -2.86 -4.28 9.04
C ILE A 13 -3.65 -5.57 8.82
N ALA A 14 -2.96 -6.71 8.70
CA ALA A 14 -3.60 -8.00 8.50
C ALA A 14 -4.44 -8.46 9.70
N CYS A 15 -3.95 -8.26 10.92
CA CYS A 15 -4.62 -8.59 12.16
C CYS A 15 -4.66 -7.34 13.06
N ASP A 16 -5.86 -6.81 13.25
CA ASP A 16 -6.07 -5.65 14.08
C ASP A 16 -6.12 -6.01 15.57
N GLY A 17 -5.68 -5.08 16.43
CA GLY A 17 -5.62 -5.31 17.87
C GLY A 17 -4.78 -4.28 18.63
N PRO A 18 -4.40 -4.56 19.89
CA PRO A 18 -3.67 -3.63 20.74
C PRO A 18 -2.25 -3.32 20.24
N HIS A 19 -1.71 -4.17 19.35
CA HIS A 19 -0.38 -4.01 18.75
C HIS A 19 -0.40 -3.28 17.41
N ASN A 20 -1.53 -2.68 17.01
CA ASN A 20 -1.63 -1.92 15.76
C ASN A 20 -0.72 -0.67 15.81
N GLY A 21 0.37 -0.71 15.03
CA GLY A 21 1.35 0.36 14.94
C GLY A 21 0.77 1.69 14.44
N TRP A 22 -0.26 1.66 13.60
CA TRP A 22 -0.94 2.87 13.15
C TRP A 22 -1.61 3.57 14.33
N ARG A 23 -2.32 2.87 15.23
CA ARG A 23 -2.86 3.53 16.44
C ARG A 23 -1.77 3.91 17.42
N ARG A 24 -0.82 3.00 17.65
CA ARG A 24 0.20 3.14 18.68
C ARG A 24 1.19 4.28 18.41
N PHE A 25 1.50 4.56 17.15
CA PHE A 25 2.48 5.57 16.77
C PHE A 25 1.85 6.79 16.13
N VAL A 26 0.87 6.65 15.22
CA VAL A 26 0.30 7.81 14.51
C VAL A 26 -0.46 8.73 15.45
N LEU A 27 -1.32 8.19 16.32
CA LEU A 27 -2.16 9.04 17.17
C LEU A 27 -1.33 9.85 18.18
N PRO A 28 -0.35 9.27 18.91
CA PRO A 28 0.50 10.07 19.80
C PRO A 28 1.41 11.05 19.07
N MET A 29 1.78 10.79 17.82
CA MET A 29 2.57 11.74 17.04
C MET A 29 1.72 12.88 16.48
N ALA A 30 0.51 12.61 16.00
CA ALA A 30 -0.42 13.64 15.58
C ALA A 30 -0.73 14.63 16.71
N ASP A 31 -0.82 14.14 17.95
CA ASP A 31 -0.99 15.01 19.13
C ASP A 31 0.18 15.97 19.38
N ARG A 32 1.39 15.60 18.94
CA ARG A 32 2.64 16.34 19.21
C ARG A 32 3.15 17.14 18.02
N ASP A 33 2.78 16.77 16.80
CA ASP A 33 3.30 17.36 15.57
C ASP A 33 2.14 17.71 14.62
N GLU A 34 1.98 19.00 14.35
CA GLU A 34 0.95 19.55 13.47
C GLU A 34 1.04 18.99 12.04
N LEU A 35 2.25 18.67 11.56
CA LEU A 35 2.44 18.05 10.24
C LEU A 35 1.75 16.69 10.15
N VAL A 36 1.93 15.87 11.19
CA VAL A 36 1.32 14.54 11.28
C VAL A 36 -0.19 14.67 11.48
N MET A 37 -0.65 15.65 12.27
CA MET A 37 -2.08 15.93 12.45
C MET A 37 -2.75 16.29 11.12
N ASP A 38 -2.13 17.14 10.30
CA ASP A 38 -2.69 17.51 9.01
C ASP A 38 -2.79 16.32 8.06
N ALA A 39 -1.78 15.44 8.01
CA ALA A 39 -1.91 14.20 7.25
C ALA A 39 -3.02 13.29 7.77
N VAL A 40 -3.16 13.13 9.09
CA VAL A 40 -4.25 12.34 9.72
C VAL A 40 -5.63 12.87 9.34
N LEU A 41 -5.81 14.20 9.35
CA LEU A 41 -7.07 14.84 8.99
C LEU A 41 -7.34 14.75 7.49
N ALA A 42 -6.32 14.91 6.64
CA ALA A 42 -6.43 14.71 5.20
C ALA A 42 -6.91 13.28 4.88
N VAL A 43 -6.22 12.26 5.42
CA VAL A 43 -6.59 10.85 5.22
C VAL A 43 -8.01 10.57 5.75
N SER A 44 -8.38 11.13 6.90
CA SER A 44 -9.74 10.99 7.44
C SER A 44 -10.82 11.48 6.49
N LEU A 45 -10.59 12.60 5.79
CA LEU A 45 -11.53 13.14 4.81
C LEU A 45 -11.66 12.23 3.58
N PHE A 46 -10.56 11.64 3.12
CA PHE A 46 -10.57 10.70 1.99
C PHE A 46 -11.33 9.40 2.29
N HIS A 47 -11.37 8.98 3.56
CA HIS A 47 -12.08 7.78 4.01
C HIS A 47 -13.48 8.06 4.61
N GLY A 48 -13.93 9.31 4.61
CA GLY A 48 -15.26 9.70 5.08
C GLY A 48 -16.39 9.42 4.07
N PRO A 49 -17.66 9.46 4.51
CA PRO A 49 -18.80 9.48 3.58
C PRO A 49 -18.67 10.69 2.65
N GLN A 50 -18.79 10.47 1.33
CA GLN A 50 -18.82 11.59 0.39
C GLN A 50 -20.02 12.48 0.74
N ALA A 51 -19.77 13.78 0.92
CA ALA A 51 -20.84 14.75 1.08
C ALA A 51 -21.81 14.66 -0.11
N PRO A 52 -23.12 14.90 0.10
CA PRO A 52 -24.10 14.89 -0.99
C PRO A 52 -23.62 15.75 -2.15
N HIS A 53 -23.81 15.25 -3.38
CA HIS A 53 -23.36 15.84 -4.64
C HIS A 53 -23.86 17.28 -4.91
N ASP A 54 -24.71 17.84 -4.04
CA ASP A 54 -25.38 19.14 -4.17
C ASP A 54 -24.71 20.28 -3.40
N GLN A 55 -23.58 20.04 -2.71
CA GLN A 55 -22.78 21.13 -2.13
C GLN A 55 -21.69 21.57 -3.11
N PRO A 56 -21.64 22.85 -3.53
CA PRO A 56 -20.56 23.36 -4.36
C PRO A 56 -19.21 23.08 -3.70
N ALA A 57 -18.25 22.57 -4.46
CA ALA A 57 -16.87 22.25 -4.02
C ALA A 57 -16.02 23.51 -3.72
N THR A 58 -16.66 24.62 -3.36
CA THR A 58 -16.07 25.92 -3.09
C THR A 58 -16.43 26.31 -1.65
N ASP A 59 -15.42 26.75 -0.89
CA ASP A 59 -15.53 27.59 0.32
C ASP A 59 -15.05 27.04 1.67
N ARG A 60 -14.09 26.10 1.73
CA ARG A 60 -13.25 25.96 2.95
C ARG A 60 -11.77 25.65 2.66
N PRO A 61 -10.99 26.61 2.12
CA PRO A 61 -9.53 26.48 2.02
C PRO A 61 -8.86 26.18 3.38
N GLU A 62 -9.48 26.56 4.50
CA GLU A 62 -9.01 26.27 5.86
C GLU A 62 -9.04 24.77 6.22
N GLN A 63 -9.83 23.97 5.50
CA GLN A 63 -9.96 22.51 5.69
C GLN A 63 -9.12 21.69 4.71
N ASP A 64 -8.32 22.32 3.84
CA ASP A 64 -7.41 21.60 2.95
C ASP A 64 -6.16 21.13 3.71
N HIS A 65 -6.38 20.15 4.59
CA HIS A 65 -5.34 19.49 5.38
C HIS A 65 -4.31 18.79 4.49
N TYR A 66 -4.70 18.37 3.28
CA TYR A 66 -3.77 17.77 2.33
C TYR A 66 -2.75 18.80 1.85
N ALA A 67 -3.22 19.95 1.35
CA ALA A 67 -2.33 21.03 0.93
C ALA A 67 -1.43 21.54 2.07
N ARG A 68 -1.96 21.63 3.29
CA ARG A 68 -1.16 22.02 4.48
C ARG A 68 -0.09 20.99 4.82
N ALA A 69 -0.40 19.70 4.76
CA ALA A 69 0.60 18.65 4.95
C ALA A 69 1.71 18.72 3.88
N ILE A 70 1.35 18.95 2.61
CA ILE A 70 2.34 19.13 1.53
C ILE A 70 3.21 20.36 1.78
N GLN A 71 2.61 21.51 2.16
CA GLN A 71 3.36 22.71 2.47
C GLN A 71 4.29 22.51 3.68
N GLY A 72 3.84 21.77 4.69
CA GLY A 72 4.65 21.41 5.86
C GLY A 72 5.84 20.52 5.49
N LEU A 73 5.64 19.53 4.61
CA LEU A 73 6.73 18.70 4.08
C LEU A 73 7.76 19.54 3.30
N GLN A 74 7.29 20.50 2.49
CA GLN A 74 8.18 21.41 1.75
C GLN A 74 9.03 22.28 2.69
N LYS A 75 8.43 22.79 3.78
CA LYS A 75 9.13 23.58 4.80
C LYS A 75 10.18 22.76 5.55
N ARG A 76 9.97 21.44 5.71
CA ARG A 76 10.90 20.52 6.39
C ARG A 76 11.70 19.65 5.40
N SER A 77 11.96 20.16 4.20
CA SER A 77 12.63 19.39 3.13
C SER A 77 14.12 19.12 3.37
N GLN A 78 14.78 19.87 4.25
CA GLN A 78 16.18 19.66 4.65
C GLN A 78 16.31 18.62 5.77
N LEU A 79 16.00 17.36 5.47
CA LEU A 79 15.97 16.27 6.47
C LEU A 79 17.29 16.04 7.23
N GLY A 80 18.42 16.37 6.61
CA GLY A 80 19.76 16.21 7.21
C GLY A 80 19.98 17.10 8.44
N ASP A 81 19.25 18.22 8.54
CA ASP A 81 19.36 19.18 9.64
C ASP A 81 18.29 18.98 10.73
N CYS A 82 17.30 18.11 10.45
CA CYS A 82 16.23 17.77 11.38
C CYS A 82 16.70 16.82 12.48
N ASP A 83 16.10 16.94 13.66
CA ASP A 83 16.27 15.93 14.68
C ASP A 83 15.54 14.63 14.29
N ARG A 84 15.77 13.56 15.05
CA ARG A 84 15.19 12.25 14.74
C ARG A 84 13.66 12.24 14.86
N ALA A 85 13.09 13.00 15.80
CA ALA A 85 11.65 13.05 15.96
C ALA A 85 10.99 13.71 14.75
N ASP A 86 11.58 14.81 14.26
CA ASP A 86 11.17 15.48 13.03
C ASP A 86 11.29 14.56 11.81
N GLN A 87 12.41 13.82 11.67
CA GLN A 87 12.58 12.84 10.59
C GLN A 87 11.48 11.77 10.61
N HIS A 88 11.16 11.24 11.79
CA HIS A 88 10.06 10.27 11.93
C HIS A 88 8.71 10.88 11.59
N SER A 89 8.43 12.13 11.99
CA SER A 89 7.21 12.85 11.64
C SER A 89 7.06 13.03 10.13
N ILE A 90 8.13 13.44 9.44
CA ILE A 90 8.16 13.62 7.99
C ILE A 90 7.84 12.31 7.28
N LEU A 91 8.55 11.23 7.63
CA LEU A 91 8.36 9.93 7.00
C LEU A 91 6.96 9.35 7.25
N LEU A 92 6.47 9.50 8.48
CA LEU A 92 5.12 9.05 8.83
C LEU A 92 4.04 9.83 8.07
N THR A 93 4.24 11.14 7.91
CA THR A 93 3.35 12.01 7.13
C THR A 93 3.31 11.57 5.67
N ILE A 94 4.47 11.33 5.04
CA ILE A 94 4.53 10.87 3.65
C ILE A 94 3.83 9.50 3.52
N LEU A 95 4.06 8.57 4.45
CA LEU A 95 3.39 7.26 4.46
C LEU A 95 1.87 7.41 4.57
N LEU A 96 1.36 8.26 5.46
CA LEU A 96 -0.08 8.52 5.59
C LEU A 96 -0.67 9.07 4.29
N LEU A 97 -0.03 10.08 3.69
CA LEU A 97 -0.50 10.63 2.42
C LEU A 97 -0.48 9.58 1.30
N LEU A 98 0.55 8.71 1.26
CA LEU A 98 0.63 7.60 0.32
C LEU A 98 -0.57 6.65 0.44
N THR A 99 -1.02 6.33 1.66
CA THR A 99 -2.22 5.50 1.84
C THR A 99 -3.46 6.14 1.21
N ALA A 100 -3.64 7.45 1.37
CA ALA A 100 -4.79 8.16 0.80
C ALA A 100 -4.74 8.22 -0.73
N VAL A 101 -3.58 8.54 -1.32
CA VAL A 101 -3.48 8.66 -2.78
C VAL A 101 -3.53 7.31 -3.49
N MET A 102 -3.08 6.23 -2.84
CA MET A 102 -3.22 4.87 -3.37
C MET A 102 -4.68 4.43 -3.41
N VAL A 103 -5.43 4.65 -2.33
CA VAL A 103 -6.87 4.29 -2.26
C VAL A 103 -7.67 5.05 -3.31
N ASN A 104 -7.31 6.31 -3.59
CA ASN A 104 -8.02 7.15 -4.55
C ASN A 104 -7.46 7.08 -5.99
N GLY A 105 -6.41 6.29 -6.24
CA GLY A 105 -5.75 6.24 -7.55
C GLY A 105 -5.26 7.61 -8.03
N SER A 106 -4.85 8.49 -7.11
CA SER A 106 -4.48 9.87 -7.40
C SER A 106 -3.17 9.95 -8.20
N SER A 107 -3.09 10.93 -9.10
CA SER A 107 -1.88 11.26 -9.87
C SER A 107 -0.70 11.72 -9.02
N ASP A 108 -0.94 12.07 -7.75
CA ASP A 108 0.11 12.51 -6.82
C ASP A 108 0.97 11.33 -6.31
N PHE A 109 0.52 10.09 -6.51
CA PHE A 109 1.18 8.90 -6.00
C PHE A 109 2.67 8.81 -6.37
N PRO A 110 3.10 8.95 -7.65
CA PRO A 110 4.52 8.89 -7.99
C PRO A 110 5.34 10.00 -7.33
N ILE A 111 4.76 11.19 -7.15
CA ILE A 111 5.43 12.34 -6.51
C ILE A 111 5.69 12.02 -5.04
N LEU A 112 4.66 11.59 -4.31
CA LEU A 112 4.77 11.24 -2.89
C LEU A 112 5.68 10.03 -2.66
N PHE A 113 5.67 9.05 -3.56
CA PHE A 113 6.54 7.89 -3.43
C PHE A 113 8.01 8.27 -3.66
N ASN A 114 8.30 9.10 -4.66
CA ASN A 114 9.65 9.61 -4.89
C ASN A 114 10.13 10.52 -3.74
N MET A 115 9.21 11.26 -3.12
CA MET A 115 9.51 12.02 -1.89
C MET A 115 9.89 11.09 -0.74
N LEU A 116 9.17 9.98 -0.55
CA LEU A 116 9.51 8.97 0.45
C LEU A 116 10.90 8.38 0.21
N GLN A 117 11.20 7.96 -1.03
CA GLN A 117 12.51 7.40 -1.38
C GLN A 117 13.63 8.41 -1.13
N SER A 118 13.47 9.65 -1.60
CA SER A 118 14.44 10.72 -1.38
C SER A 118 14.66 10.99 0.12
N ALA A 119 13.60 10.96 0.93
CA ALA A 119 13.69 11.16 2.36
C ALA A 119 14.46 10.03 3.06
N ILE A 120 14.23 8.78 2.66
CA ILE A 120 14.95 7.61 3.18
C ILE A 120 16.43 7.67 2.81
N ASP A 121 16.74 7.98 1.55
CA ASP A 121 18.11 8.09 1.08
C ASP A 121 18.86 9.22 1.81
N ALA A 122 18.19 10.36 2.03
CA ALA A 122 18.77 11.51 2.74
C ALA A 122 19.17 11.20 4.20
N ILE A 123 18.48 10.26 4.87
CA ILE A 123 18.82 9.85 6.23
C ILE A 123 19.78 8.66 6.29
N GLY A 124 20.23 8.12 5.14
CA GLY A 124 21.15 6.99 5.07
C GLY A 124 20.48 5.61 4.97
N GLY A 125 19.27 5.54 4.41
CA GLY A 125 18.52 4.30 4.20
C GLY A 125 17.85 3.76 5.46
N ASP A 126 17.46 2.48 5.43
CA ASP A 126 16.76 1.81 6.54
C ASP A 126 17.51 1.91 7.88
N MET A 127 18.85 1.88 7.85
CA MET A 127 19.70 1.99 9.04
C MET A 127 19.69 3.41 9.64
N GLY A 128 19.42 4.41 8.79
CA GLY A 128 19.34 5.82 9.16
C GLY A 128 18.17 6.16 10.10
N LEU A 129 17.11 5.35 10.05
CA LEU A 129 15.90 5.51 10.88
C LEU A 129 16.17 5.34 12.38
N GLY A 130 17.29 4.72 12.74
CA GLY A 130 17.67 4.43 14.12
C GLY A 130 16.97 3.19 14.68
N SER A 131 16.85 3.14 16.00
CA SER A 131 16.27 2.01 16.74
C SER A 131 15.03 2.43 17.53
N GLY A 132 14.21 1.44 17.90
CA GLY A 132 12.99 1.63 18.69
C GLY A 132 11.72 1.37 17.90
N GLY A 133 10.59 1.28 18.61
CA GLY A 133 9.34 0.77 18.04
C GLY A 133 8.80 1.55 16.84
N ILE A 134 9.00 2.87 16.81
CA ILE A 134 8.60 3.71 15.68
C ILE A 134 9.50 3.49 14.45
N ALA A 135 10.82 3.44 14.63
CA ALA A 135 11.76 3.18 13.54
C ALA A 135 11.49 1.82 12.92
N GLU A 136 11.32 0.78 13.74
CA GLU A 136 10.93 -0.56 13.30
C GLU A 136 9.58 -0.57 12.58
N PHE A 137 8.61 0.22 13.04
CA PHE A 137 7.32 0.36 12.36
C PHE A 137 7.46 1.01 10.99
N LEU A 138 8.20 2.12 10.89
CA LEU A 138 8.45 2.84 9.63
C LEU A 138 9.17 1.93 8.63
N VAL A 139 10.25 1.26 9.02
CA VAL A 139 10.99 0.30 8.17
C VAL A 139 10.04 -0.74 7.56
N ARG A 140 9.19 -1.35 8.41
CA ARG A 140 8.22 -2.37 7.96
C ARG A 140 7.20 -1.81 6.98
N GLN A 141 6.69 -0.59 7.19
CA GLN A 141 5.75 0.04 6.26
C GLN A 141 6.43 0.40 4.94
N ILE A 142 7.65 0.94 4.98
CA ILE A 142 8.45 1.34 3.81
C ILE A 142 8.75 0.12 2.93
N ARG A 143 9.29 -0.96 3.52
CA ARG A 143 9.63 -2.20 2.80
C ARG A 143 8.40 -2.82 2.14
N LYS A 144 7.29 -2.86 2.86
CA LYS A 144 6.00 -3.32 2.32
C LYS A 144 5.53 -2.47 1.15
N LEU A 145 5.52 -1.15 1.33
CA LEU A 145 5.04 -0.21 0.32
C LEU A 145 5.90 -0.22 -0.94
N LYS A 146 7.21 -0.41 -0.82
CA LYS A 146 8.15 -0.48 -1.94
C LYS A 146 7.77 -1.54 -2.97
N VAL A 147 7.41 -2.74 -2.52
CA VAL A 147 7.03 -3.85 -3.40
C VAL A 147 5.68 -3.57 -4.07
N TYR A 148 4.69 -3.07 -3.33
CA TYR A 148 3.37 -2.74 -3.88
C TYR A 148 3.39 -1.56 -4.86
N ALA A 149 4.24 -0.57 -4.58
CA ALA A 149 4.33 0.64 -5.37
C ALA A 149 5.02 0.43 -6.72
N ALA A 150 6.02 -0.46 -6.77
CA ALA A 150 6.90 -0.55 -7.94
C ALA A 150 6.15 -0.78 -9.27
N PRO A 151 5.17 -1.71 -9.39
CA PRO A 151 4.39 -1.89 -10.61
C PRO A 151 3.49 -0.70 -10.98
N LEU A 152 3.13 0.13 -9.99
CA LEU A 152 2.30 1.31 -10.18
C LEU A 152 3.09 2.51 -10.70
N LEU A 153 4.41 2.51 -10.51
CA LEU A 153 5.31 3.56 -10.99
C LEU A 153 5.70 3.34 -12.45
N SER A 154 6.17 2.14 -12.77
CA SER A 154 6.48 1.72 -14.14
C SER A 154 6.62 0.21 -14.23
N GLU A 155 6.54 -0.32 -15.45
CA GLU A 155 6.81 -1.74 -15.70
C GLU A 155 8.24 -2.12 -15.31
N ASP A 156 9.25 -1.33 -15.69
CA ASP A 156 10.65 -1.57 -15.34
C ASP A 156 10.88 -1.58 -13.82
N ALA A 157 10.28 -0.63 -13.09
CA ALA A 157 10.37 -0.60 -11.63
C ALA A 157 9.73 -1.86 -11.03
N GLY A 158 8.56 -2.24 -11.53
CA GLY A 158 7.87 -3.47 -11.17
C GLY A 158 8.73 -4.71 -11.38
N ILE A 159 9.30 -4.90 -12.57
CA ILE A 159 10.20 -6.02 -12.88
C ILE A 159 11.39 -6.05 -11.92
N ASN A 160 12.08 -4.92 -11.75
CA ASN A 160 13.31 -4.82 -10.97
C ASN A 160 13.08 -5.20 -9.49
N ILE A 161 11.99 -4.70 -8.89
CA ILE A 161 11.68 -4.97 -7.47
C ILE A 161 11.07 -6.36 -7.28
N ILE A 162 10.08 -6.75 -8.09
CA ILE A 162 9.36 -8.02 -7.91
C ILE A 162 10.24 -9.24 -8.22
N SER A 163 11.21 -9.11 -9.13
CA SER A 163 12.16 -10.19 -9.42
C SER A 163 13.17 -10.44 -8.30
N SER A 164 13.29 -9.53 -7.33
CA SER A 164 14.21 -9.66 -6.20
C SER A 164 13.53 -10.38 -5.03
N GLU A 165 13.88 -11.65 -4.82
CA GLU A 165 13.39 -12.45 -3.69
C GLU A 165 13.69 -11.77 -2.34
N ALA A 166 14.87 -11.15 -2.20
CA ALA A 166 15.24 -10.42 -0.99
C ALA A 166 14.33 -9.22 -0.69
N GLU A 167 13.83 -8.52 -1.71
CA GLU A 167 12.90 -7.40 -1.50
C GLU A 167 11.48 -7.89 -1.19
N VAL A 168 11.03 -8.96 -1.87
CA VAL A 168 9.72 -9.59 -1.60
C VAL A 168 9.68 -10.19 -0.19
N ASP A 169 10.76 -10.82 0.27
CA ASP A 169 10.81 -11.40 1.61
C ASP A 169 10.74 -10.33 2.72
N LYS A 170 11.43 -9.20 2.54
CA LYS A 170 11.39 -8.05 3.46
C LYS A 170 9.98 -7.46 3.62
N MET A 171 9.16 -7.47 2.58
CA MET A 171 7.78 -6.99 2.66
C MET A 171 6.95 -7.78 3.68
N PHE A 172 7.26 -9.07 3.92
CA PHE A 172 6.53 -9.90 4.88
C PHE A 172 6.87 -9.58 6.35
N GLU A 173 7.80 -8.67 6.66
CA GLU A 173 8.11 -8.30 8.04
C GLU A 173 6.90 -7.73 8.80
N CYS A 174 6.00 -7.01 8.11
CA CYS A 174 4.71 -6.59 8.68
C CYS A 174 3.86 -7.79 9.11
N LEU A 175 3.77 -8.81 8.23
CA LEU A 175 2.98 -10.01 8.47
C LEU A 175 3.59 -10.86 9.60
N ASN A 176 4.91 -11.06 9.56
CA ASN A 176 5.65 -11.80 10.58
C ASN A 176 5.47 -11.15 11.96
N HIS A 177 5.55 -9.83 12.04
CA HIS A 177 5.24 -9.12 13.29
C HIS A 177 3.78 -9.30 13.72
N CYS A 178 2.82 -9.31 12.79
CA CYS A 178 1.42 -9.56 13.11
C CYS A 178 1.22 -10.95 13.72
N VAL A 179 1.82 -11.98 13.11
CA VAL A 179 1.75 -13.37 13.57
C VAL A 179 2.42 -13.55 14.94
N GLN A 180 3.58 -12.92 15.16
CA GLN A 180 4.26 -12.95 16.47
C GLN A 180 3.39 -12.40 17.59
N ASN A 181 2.64 -11.33 17.34
CA ASN A 181 1.74 -10.72 18.32
C ASN A 181 0.34 -11.35 18.36
N ASN A 182 0.00 -12.19 17.37
CA ASN A 182 -1.29 -12.86 17.28
C ASN A 182 -1.14 -14.33 16.84
N PRO A 183 -0.50 -15.21 17.67
CA PRO A 183 -0.21 -16.59 17.28
C PRO A 183 -1.45 -17.39 16.89
N GLN A 184 -2.63 -17.03 17.42
CA GLN A 184 -3.91 -17.63 17.08
C GLN A 184 -4.27 -17.52 15.58
N HIS A 185 -3.69 -16.54 14.87
CA HIS A 185 -3.93 -16.32 13.44
C HIS A 185 -2.82 -16.90 12.55
N SER A 186 -1.77 -17.53 13.11
CA SER A 186 -0.62 -18.06 12.33
C SER A 186 -1.06 -18.96 11.18
N LYS A 187 -1.85 -20.00 11.46
CA LYS A 187 -2.32 -20.95 10.45
C LYS A 187 -3.11 -20.29 9.32
N SER A 188 -3.90 -19.28 9.65
CA SER A 188 -4.68 -18.53 8.67
C SER A 188 -3.80 -17.65 7.78
N LEU A 189 -2.75 -17.07 8.34
CA LEU A 189 -1.86 -16.13 7.65
C LEU A 189 -0.70 -16.81 6.91
N GLU A 190 -0.44 -18.09 7.14
CA GLU A 190 0.56 -18.91 6.43
C GLU A 190 0.34 -18.95 4.90
N LEU A 191 -0.89 -18.73 4.44
CA LEU A 191 -1.23 -18.70 3.02
C LEU A 191 -0.88 -17.38 2.33
N VAL A 192 -0.76 -16.28 3.09
CA VAL A 192 -0.53 -14.93 2.54
C VAL A 192 0.78 -14.84 1.74
N PRO A 193 1.94 -15.33 2.23
CA PRO A 193 3.16 -15.30 1.43
C PRO A 193 3.06 -16.10 0.14
N GLY A 194 2.30 -17.20 0.15
CA GLY A 194 2.01 -18.00 -1.03
C GLY A 194 1.20 -17.22 -2.07
N LEU A 195 0.13 -16.53 -1.64
CA LEU A 195 -0.69 -15.70 -2.51
C LEU A 195 0.11 -14.56 -3.14
N VAL A 196 0.90 -13.84 -2.35
CA VAL A 196 1.68 -12.71 -2.86
C VAL A 196 2.75 -13.17 -3.85
N ARG A 197 3.49 -14.25 -3.55
CA ARG A 197 4.47 -14.81 -4.50
C ARG A 197 3.82 -15.27 -5.81
N GLN A 198 2.62 -15.85 -5.75
CA GLN A 198 1.88 -16.21 -6.94
C GLN A 198 1.43 -14.99 -7.75
N ALA A 199 1.01 -13.91 -7.09
CA ALA A 199 0.68 -12.65 -7.76
C ALA A 199 1.92 -12.03 -8.45
N CYS A 200 3.07 -12.04 -7.78
CA CYS A 200 4.36 -11.65 -8.35
C CYS A 200 4.71 -12.48 -9.59
N GLU A 201 4.56 -13.81 -9.52
CA GLU A 201 4.81 -14.70 -10.66
C GLU A 201 3.87 -14.39 -11.83
N ILE A 202 2.57 -14.18 -11.57
CA ILE A 202 1.60 -13.80 -12.60
C ILE A 202 2.02 -12.51 -13.29
N TYR A 203 2.39 -11.48 -12.51
CA TYR A 203 2.85 -10.20 -13.04
C TYR A 203 4.07 -10.34 -13.95
N LEU A 204 5.14 -10.99 -13.47
CA LEU A 204 6.38 -11.15 -14.25
C LEU A 204 6.16 -11.96 -15.53
N ASN A 205 5.30 -12.99 -15.49
CA ASN A 205 5.00 -13.79 -16.67
C ASN A 205 4.13 -13.04 -17.67
N GLN A 206 3.26 -12.14 -17.22
CA GLN A 206 2.44 -11.31 -18.10
C GLN A 206 3.31 -10.30 -18.86
N VAL A 207 4.21 -9.62 -18.16
CA VAL A 207 5.17 -8.70 -18.77
C VAL A 207 6.03 -9.41 -19.82
N ALA A 208 6.54 -10.61 -19.51
CA ALA A 208 7.28 -11.42 -20.47
C ALA A 208 6.42 -11.86 -21.67
N PHE A 209 5.11 -12.05 -21.49
CA PHE A 209 4.18 -12.41 -22.56
C PHE A 209 3.93 -11.25 -23.52
N ASP A 210 3.84 -10.02 -22.99
CA ASP A 210 3.55 -8.81 -23.77
C ASP A 210 4.76 -8.31 -24.57
N SER A 211 5.97 -8.83 -24.27
CA SER A 211 7.14 -8.62 -25.13
C SER A 211 6.82 -9.03 -26.58
N HIS A 212 6.93 -8.07 -27.52
CA HIS A 212 6.57 -8.21 -28.94
C HIS A 212 7.45 -9.20 -29.75
N THR A 213 8.09 -10.14 -29.07
CA THR A 213 8.93 -11.16 -29.70
C THR A 213 8.05 -12.09 -30.54
N PRO A 214 8.31 -12.24 -31.86
CA PRO A 214 7.54 -13.14 -32.70
C PRO A 214 7.65 -14.56 -32.18
N VAL A 215 6.51 -15.16 -31.79
CA VAL A 215 6.42 -16.54 -31.34
C VAL A 215 5.47 -17.34 -32.22
N THR A 216 5.76 -18.62 -32.42
CA THR A 216 4.91 -19.50 -33.21
C THR A 216 3.53 -19.68 -32.55
N PRO A 217 2.47 -19.97 -33.32
CA PRO A 217 1.12 -20.20 -32.77
C PRO A 217 1.08 -21.27 -31.66
N GLN A 218 1.92 -22.31 -31.79
CA GLN A 218 2.05 -23.39 -30.81
C GLN A 218 2.64 -22.90 -29.49
N VAL A 219 3.69 -22.07 -29.55
CA VAL A 219 4.31 -21.46 -28.37
C VAL A 219 3.33 -20.49 -27.71
N ARG A 220 2.58 -19.70 -28.49
CA ARG A 220 1.55 -18.81 -27.97
C ARG A 220 0.44 -19.57 -27.24
N ALA A 221 -0.08 -20.64 -27.84
CA ALA A 221 -1.10 -21.50 -27.21
C ALA A 221 -0.61 -22.09 -25.89
N ARG A 222 0.64 -22.60 -25.85
CA ARG A 222 1.25 -23.10 -24.61
C ARG A 222 1.35 -22.03 -23.52
N ARG A 223 1.81 -20.82 -23.87
CA ARG A 223 1.90 -19.69 -22.92
C ARG A 223 0.53 -19.31 -22.35
N VAL A 224 -0.53 -19.32 -23.16
CA VAL A 224 -1.91 -19.07 -22.69
C VAL A 224 -2.34 -20.13 -21.68
N VAL A 225 -2.11 -21.41 -21.96
CA VAL A 225 -2.44 -22.51 -21.04
C VAL A 225 -1.67 -22.37 -19.72
N GLU A 226 -0.39 -22.02 -19.76
CA GLU A 226 0.42 -21.79 -18.56
C GLU A 226 -0.07 -20.58 -17.75
N SER A 227 -0.49 -19.50 -18.41
CA SER A 227 -1.10 -18.32 -17.76
C SER A 227 -2.39 -18.70 -17.02
N ILE A 228 -3.29 -19.44 -17.67
CA ILE A 228 -4.54 -19.94 -17.05
C ILE A 228 -4.23 -20.78 -15.80
N ARG A 229 -3.23 -21.66 -15.87
CA ARG A 229 -2.83 -22.49 -14.71
C ARG A 229 -2.31 -21.67 -13.54
N ARG A 230 -1.51 -20.62 -13.80
CA ARG A 230 -1.01 -19.73 -12.74
C ARG A 230 -2.15 -19.00 -12.03
N VAL A 231 -3.09 -18.45 -12.80
CA VAL A 231 -4.27 -17.78 -12.26
C VAL A 231 -5.15 -18.75 -11.49
N GLN A 232 -5.37 -19.96 -11.99
CA GLN A 232 -6.17 -20.98 -11.28
C GLN A 232 -5.52 -21.37 -9.95
N ARG A 233 -4.20 -21.60 -9.92
CA ARG A 233 -3.48 -21.91 -8.67
C ARG A 233 -3.62 -20.79 -7.62
N PHE A 234 -3.61 -19.53 -8.07
CA PHE A 234 -3.84 -18.38 -7.20
C PHE A 234 -5.26 -18.41 -6.61
N ILE A 235 -6.27 -18.67 -7.45
CA ILE A 235 -7.67 -18.82 -7.04
C ILE A 235 -7.83 -19.98 -6.04
N ASP A 236 -7.26 -21.15 -6.33
CA ASP A 236 -7.35 -22.32 -5.44
C ASP A 236 -6.75 -22.03 -4.06
N THR A 237 -5.58 -21.37 -4.04
CA THR A 237 -4.91 -20.94 -2.78
C THR A 237 -5.77 -19.93 -2.03
N PHE A 238 -6.43 -19.02 -2.74
CA PHE A 238 -7.28 -17.99 -2.18
C PHE A 238 -8.57 -18.56 -1.58
N GLU A 239 -9.17 -19.53 -2.26
CA GLU A 239 -10.39 -20.23 -1.82
C GLU A 239 -10.10 -21.08 -0.58
N ALA A 240 -8.88 -21.61 -0.44
CA ALA A 240 -8.42 -22.30 0.77
C ALA A 240 -8.22 -21.36 1.99
N PHE A 241 -8.24 -20.03 1.81
CA PHE A 241 -8.09 -19.07 2.90
C PHE A 241 -9.31 -19.14 3.83
N PRO A 242 -9.13 -19.36 5.16
CA PRO A 242 -10.26 -19.56 6.07
C PRO A 242 -11.24 -18.39 6.09
N GLU A 243 -12.55 -18.65 6.13
CA GLU A 243 -13.58 -17.60 6.09
C GLU A 243 -13.45 -16.59 7.26
N ASN A 244 -13.08 -17.09 8.44
CA ASN A 244 -12.92 -16.28 9.65
C ASN A 244 -11.50 -15.73 9.83
N ALA A 245 -10.63 -15.88 8.84
CA ALA A 245 -9.27 -15.36 8.91
C ALA A 245 -9.26 -13.83 8.85
N PRO A 246 -8.41 -13.16 9.64
CA PRO A 246 -8.16 -11.73 9.48
C PRO A 246 -7.76 -11.39 8.04
N GLY A 247 -8.32 -10.32 7.49
CA GLY A 247 -8.06 -9.88 6.11
C GLY A 247 -8.79 -10.64 5.00
N LYS A 248 -9.53 -11.74 5.28
CA LYS A 248 -10.32 -12.46 4.26
C LYS A 248 -11.31 -11.55 3.52
N GLN A 249 -11.93 -10.61 4.24
CA GLN A 249 -12.86 -9.65 3.63
C GLN A 249 -12.15 -8.77 2.61
N ASN A 250 -10.99 -8.21 2.94
CA ASN A 250 -10.19 -7.37 2.03
C ASN A 250 -9.72 -8.14 0.81
N LEU A 251 -9.26 -9.38 1.02
CA LEU A 251 -8.93 -10.33 -0.04
C LEU A 251 -10.14 -10.59 -0.97
N THR A 252 -11.33 -10.81 -0.41
CA THR A 252 -12.58 -11.07 -1.17
C THR A 252 -13.00 -9.86 -2.00
N MET A 253 -12.93 -8.66 -1.41
CA MET A 253 -13.21 -7.42 -2.12
C MET A 253 -12.17 -7.13 -3.21
N GLY A 254 -10.90 -7.43 -2.94
CA GLY A 254 -9.81 -7.37 -3.93
C GLY A 254 -10.06 -8.27 -5.12
N LEU A 255 -10.43 -9.54 -4.90
CA LEU A 255 -10.79 -10.47 -5.96
C LEU A 255 -12.01 -9.99 -6.76
N GLY A 256 -13.03 -9.46 -6.08
CA GLY A 256 -14.18 -8.83 -6.74
C GLY A 256 -13.78 -7.66 -7.64
N THR A 257 -12.81 -6.84 -7.19
CA THR A 257 -12.26 -5.72 -7.95
C THR A 257 -11.47 -6.21 -9.17
N LEU A 258 -10.63 -7.23 -9.01
CA LEU A 258 -9.89 -7.86 -10.12
C LEU A 258 -10.85 -8.42 -11.19
N ARG A 259 -11.94 -9.08 -10.79
CA ARG A 259 -12.98 -9.55 -11.72
C ARG A 259 -13.60 -8.41 -12.52
N LYS A 260 -13.88 -7.28 -11.88
CA LYS A 260 -14.36 -6.06 -12.58
C LYS A 260 -13.31 -5.50 -13.54
N ILE A 261 -12.05 -5.44 -13.10
CA ILE A 261 -10.92 -4.99 -13.93
C ILE A 261 -10.75 -5.88 -15.16
N TRP A 262 -10.91 -7.19 -15.04
CA TRP A 262 -10.82 -8.12 -16.17
C TRP A 262 -12.05 -8.09 -17.08
N ALA A 263 -13.22 -7.75 -16.56
CA ALA A 263 -14.45 -7.59 -17.34
C ALA A 263 -14.60 -6.20 -17.99
N ARG A 264 -13.65 -5.29 -17.78
CA ARG A 264 -13.68 -3.92 -18.29
C ARG A 264 -13.69 -3.86 -19.81
N LYS A 265 -14.17 -2.75 -20.37
CA LYS A 265 -14.09 -2.52 -21.82
C LYS A 265 -12.63 -2.31 -22.26
N PRO A 266 -12.22 -2.73 -23.47
CA PRO A 266 -10.82 -2.65 -23.91
C PRO A 266 -10.21 -1.24 -23.87
N ASP A 267 -11.04 -0.20 -24.02
CA ASP A 267 -10.69 1.22 -24.02
C ASP A 267 -10.72 1.87 -22.62
N GLU A 268 -11.17 1.15 -21.60
CA GLU A 268 -11.24 1.63 -20.23
C GLU A 268 -9.92 1.41 -19.49
N ARG A 269 -9.32 2.49 -18.95
CA ARG A 269 -8.14 2.39 -18.09
C ARG A 269 -8.51 1.70 -16.77
N TRP A 270 -7.86 0.58 -16.47
CA TRP A 270 -8.09 -0.18 -15.23
C TRP A 270 -7.89 0.65 -13.96
N THR A 271 -7.04 1.67 -14.00
CA THR A 271 -6.78 2.58 -12.88
C THR A 271 -8.01 3.38 -12.46
N VAL A 272 -9.00 3.57 -13.34
CA VAL A 272 -10.29 4.23 -13.03
C VAL A 272 -11.20 3.34 -12.17
N LEU A 273 -10.97 2.03 -12.19
CA LEU A 273 -11.74 1.05 -11.42
C LEU A 273 -11.15 0.81 -10.02
N LEU A 274 -9.87 1.14 -9.80
CA LEU A 274 -9.19 1.00 -8.51
C LEU A 274 -9.78 1.84 -7.35
N PRO A 275 -10.23 3.09 -7.54
CA PRO A 275 -10.76 3.89 -6.43
C PRO A 275 -12.22 3.57 -6.06
N GLN A 276 -12.97 2.88 -6.93
CA GLN A 276 -14.38 2.54 -6.68
C GLN A 276 -14.65 1.72 -5.42
N PRO A 277 -13.81 0.73 -5.04
CA PRO A 277 -14.00 -0.03 -3.82
C PRO A 277 -13.67 0.78 -2.56
N LYS A 278 -12.92 1.89 -2.67
CA LYS A 278 -12.32 2.63 -1.53
C LYS A 278 -11.59 1.74 -0.52
N ILE A 279 -11.06 0.61 -1.00
CA ILE A 279 -10.38 -0.38 -0.18
C ILE A 279 -8.91 -0.35 -0.54
N PHE A 280 -8.07 -0.37 0.49
CA PHE A 280 -6.66 -0.60 0.34
C PHE A 280 -6.44 -2.10 0.11
N VAL A 281 -6.39 -2.52 -1.16
CA VAL A 281 -6.04 -3.89 -1.50
C VAL A 281 -4.52 -3.98 -1.52
N MET A 282 -3.94 -4.40 -0.38
CA MET A 282 -2.55 -4.85 -0.26
C MET A 282 -2.43 -6.35 -0.47
#